data_AF-A0A7W0YHI8-F1
#
_entry.id   AF-A0A7W0YHI8-F1
#
_cell.length_a   1.000
_cell.length_b   1.000
_cell.length_c   1.000
_cell.angle_alpha   90.00
_cell.angle_beta   90.00
_cell.angle_gamma   90.00
#
_symmetry.space_group_name_H-M   'P 1'
#
loop_
_entity.id
_entity.type
_entity.pdbx_description
1 polymer ?
#
loop_
_entity_poly.entity_id
_entity_poly.type
_entity_poly.pdbx_seq_one_letter_code
_entity_poly.pdbx_strand_id
1 'polypeptide(L)' 'MIASDNVYLYENLERHVPIGTTLDPAANLAAQDRMGTLASEKRLIIPGHDPEVFERFAGPREAVRID' A
#
# COMPACT_ATOMS: atom_id res chain seq x y z
N MET A 1 1.64 0.60 -7.68
CA MET A 1 2.34 1.56 -6.80
C MET A 1 2.69 0.84 -5.51
N ILE A 2 3.94 0.91 -5.04
CA ILE A 2 4.33 0.34 -3.74
C ILE A 2 4.11 1.41 -2.67
N ALA A 3 3.27 1.15 -1.68
CA ALA A 3 2.93 2.11 -0.63
C ALA A 3 3.85 2.02 0.60
N SER A 4 4.50 0.87 0.80
CA SER A 4 5.36 0.60 1.97
C SER A 4 4.63 0.95 3.28
N ASP A 5 5.33 1.46 4.28
CA ASP A 5 4.77 1.78 5.60
C ASP A 5 3.76 2.93 5.57
N ASN A 6 3.56 3.60 4.44
CA ASN A 6 2.54 4.63 4.35
C ASN A 6 1.12 4.06 4.28
N VAL A 7 0.99 2.75 4.01
CA VAL A 7 -0.26 1.97 4.10
C VAL A 7 0.09 0.56 4.58
N TYR A 8 -0.35 0.16 5.77
CA TYR A 8 -0.05 -1.17 6.28
C TYR A 8 -0.92 -2.25 5.63
N LEU A 9 -2.22 -2.00 5.55
CA LEU A 9 -3.23 -2.95 5.08
C LEU A 9 -4.10 -2.30 4.01
N TYR A 10 -4.74 -3.12 3.15
CA TYR A 10 -5.79 -2.62 2.25
C TYR A 10 -6.91 -1.92 3.04
N GLU A 11 -7.19 -2.42 4.25
CA GLU A 11 -8.16 -1.82 5.17
C GLU A 11 -7.89 -0.33 5.46
N ASN A 12 -6.62 0.09 5.52
CA ASN A 12 -6.29 1.51 5.71
C ASN A 12 -6.85 2.37 4.56
N LEU A 13 -6.74 1.89 3.32
CA LEU A 13 -7.25 2.57 2.13
C LEU A 13 -8.77 2.49 2.03
N GLU A 14 -9.35 1.33 2.34
CA GLU A 14 -10.80 1.09 2.24
C GLU A 14 -11.59 1.92 3.25
N ARG A 15 -11.08 2.00 4.49
CA ARG A 15 -11.70 2.76 5.57
C ARG A 15 -11.23 4.21 5.63
N HIS A 16 -10.22 4.57 4.84
CA HIS A 16 -9.53 5.87 4.89
C HIS A 16 -9.11 6.23 6.31
N VAL A 17 -8.34 5.33 6.92
CA VAL A 17 -7.81 5.50 8.28
C VAL A 17 -6.29 5.50 8.24
N PRO A 18 -5.63 6.30 9.10
CA PRO A 18 -4.18 6.31 9.16
C PRO A 18 -3.67 4.94 9.63
N ILE A 19 -2.40 4.66 9.34
CA ILE A 19 -1.69 3.51 9.91
C ILE A 19 -1.62 3.63 11.44
N GLY A 20 -1.43 2.50 12.12
CA GLY A 20 -1.45 2.44 13.59
C GLY A 20 -0.35 3.28 14.27
N THR A 21 0.83 3.39 13.64
CA THR A 21 1.96 4.17 14.14
C THR A 21 2.39 5.17 13.08
N THR A 22 2.00 6.44 13.24
CA THR A 22 2.43 7.54 12.36
C THR A 22 2.76 8.78 13.18
N LEU A 23 3.74 9.55 12.71
CA LEU A 23 4.11 10.84 13.29
C LEU A 23 3.02 11.90 13.06
N ASP A 24 2.36 11.85 11.90
CA ASP A 24 1.32 12.79 11.49
C ASP A 24 0.19 12.02 10.78
N PRO A 25 -0.95 11.80 11.47
CA PRO A 25 -2.10 11.13 10.89
C PRO A 25 -2.71 11.86 9.70
N ALA A 26 -2.72 13.20 9.72
CA ALA A 26 -3.30 13.99 8.65
C ALA A 26 -2.44 13.91 7.39
N ALA A 27 -1.12 13.99 7.53
CA ALA A 27 -0.19 13.79 6.42
C ALA A 27 -0.27 12.36 5.85
N ASN A 28 -0.46 11.34 6.70
CA ASN A 28 -0.65 9.97 6.23
C ASN A 28 -1.91 9.83 5.36
N LEU A 29 -3.05 10.40 5.78
CA LEU A 29 -4.29 10.40 4.99
C LEU A 29 -4.13 11.19 3.68
N ALA A 30 -3.52 12.38 3.71
CA ALA A 30 -3.26 13.16 2.51
C ALA A 30 -2.35 12.41 1.52
N ALA A 31 -1.40 11.62 2.03
CA ALA A 31 -0.57 10.77 1.22
C ALA A 31 -1.35 9.59 0.62
N GLN A 32 -2.32 8.98 1.34
CA GLN A 32 -3.26 8.01 0.77
C GLN A 32 -4.06 8.61 -0.39
N ASP A 33 -4.59 9.83 -0.21
CA ASP A 33 -5.33 10.54 -1.26
C ASP A 33 -4.46 10.77 -2.51
N ARG A 34 -3.21 11.19 -2.30
CA ARG A 34 -2.24 11.37 -3.38
C ARG A 34 -1.93 10.06 -4.10
N MET A 35 -1.84 8.92 -3.41
CA MET A 35 -1.68 7.63 -4.09
C MET A 35 -2.87 7.33 -4.99
N GLY A 36 -4.09 7.66 -4.55
CA GLY A 36 -5.31 7.49 -5.32
C GLY A 36 -5.35 8.28 -6.63
N THR A 37 -4.62 9.41 -6.73
CA THR A 37 -4.52 10.18 -7.98
C THR A 37 -3.40 9.71 -8.91
N LEU A 38 -2.40 9.03 -8.35
CA LEU A 38 -1.22 8.56 -9.10
C LEU A 38 -1.36 7.13 -9.61
N ALA A 39 -2.10 6.27 -8.89
CA ALA A 39 -2.34 4.91 -9.32
C ALA A 39 -3.42 4.86 -10.42
N SER A 40 -3.22 4.02 -11.44
CA SER A 40 -4.22 3.79 -12.48
C SER A 40 -5.51 3.16 -11.94
N GLU A 41 -5.40 2.34 -10.90
CA GLU A 41 -6.53 1.74 -10.19
C GLU A 41 -6.19 1.60 -8.69
N LYS A 42 -7.18 1.80 -7.80
CA LYS A 42 -6.97 1.70 -6.34
C LYS A 42 -6.42 0.34 -5.90
N ARG A 43 -6.87 -0.77 -6.51
CA ARG A 43 -6.39 -2.13 -6.20
C ARG A 43 -4.90 -2.36 -6.49
N LEU A 44 -4.27 -1.47 -7.28
CA LEU A 44 -2.85 -1.53 -7.64
C LEU A 44 -1.97 -0.69 -6.70
N ILE A 45 -2.55 -0.12 -5.64
CA ILE A 45 -1.79 0.42 -4.50
C ILE A 45 -1.49 -0.75 -3.57
N ILE A 46 -0.23 -1.16 -3.51
CA ILE A 46 0.22 -2.36 -2.80
C ILE A 46 0.66 -1.95 -1.39
N PRO A 47 -0.06 -2.35 -0.32
CA PRO A 47 0.29 -2.06 1.06
C PRO A 47 1.55 -2.79 1.51
N GLY A 48 2.19 -2.32 2.57
CA GLY A 48 3.47 -2.85 3.05
C GLY A 48 3.38 -4.17 3.82
N HIS A 49 2.28 -4.43 4.52
CA HIS A 49 2.18 -5.50 5.53
C HIS A 49 0.93 -6.35 5.40
N ASP A 50 0.18 -6.21 4.31
CA ASP A 50 -1.03 -6.99 4.08
C ASP A 50 -0.69 -8.37 3.49
N PRO A 51 -1.00 -9.49 4.18
CA PRO A 51 -0.75 -10.82 3.65
C PRO A 51 -1.52 -11.10 2.34
N GLU A 52 -2.65 -10.43 2.11
CA GLU A 52 -3.46 -10.60 0.91
C GLU A 52 -2.72 -10.17 -0.37
N VAL A 53 -1.63 -9.40 -0.26
CA VAL A 53 -0.74 -9.08 -1.39
C VAL A 53 -0.23 -10.35 -2.07
N PHE A 54 0.12 -11.38 -1.30
CA PHE A 54 0.62 -12.64 -1.85
C PHE A 54 -0.47 -13.46 -2.56
N GLU A 55 -1.73 -13.26 -2.18
CA GLU A 55 -2.87 -13.89 -2.84
C GLU A 55 -3.24 -13.15 -4.14
N ARG A 56 -3.32 -11.81 -4.08
CA ARG A 56 -3.69 -10.96 -5.22
C ARG A 56 -2.65 -10.92 -6.33
N PHE A 57 -1.37 -11.05 -5.98
CA PHE A 57 -0.24 -10.98 -6.91
C PHE A 57 0.56 -12.28 -6.95
N ALA A 58 -0.10 -13.43 -6.73
CA ALA A 58 0.51 -14.73 -6.86
C ALA A 58 1.19 -14.88 -8.24
N GLY A 59 2.51 -14.99 -8.23
CA GLY A 59 3.35 -15.15 -9.42
C GLY A 59 4.53 -16.09 -9.13
N PRO A 60 5.37 -16.37 -10.14
CA PRO A 60 6.58 -17.17 -9.96
C PRO A 60 7.41 -16.60 -8.80
N ARG A 61 7.77 -17.47 -7.84
CA ARG A 61 8.62 -17.09 -6.69
C ARG A 61 10.10 -17.04 -7.10
N GLU A 62 10.39 -16.34 -8.19
CA GLU A 62 11.72 -16.19 -8.71
C GLU A 62 12.29 -14.86 -8.21
N ALA A 63 13.31 -14.94 -7.36
CA ALA A 63 14.04 -13.76 -6.96
C ALA A 63 14.92 -13.30 -8.13
N VAL A 64 14.56 -12.18 -8.75
CA VAL A 64 15.42 -11.53 -9.74
C VAL A 64 16.38 -10.62 -8.99
N ARG A 65 17.66 -10.97 -9.02
CA ARG A 65 18.73 -10.06 -8.57
C ARG A 65 18.94 -9.05 -9.68
N ILE A 66 18.77 -7.78 -9.36
CA ILE A 66 19.18 -6.68 -10.25
C ILE A 66 20.56 -6.25 -9.76
N ASP A 67 21.58 -6.55 -10.56
CA ASP A 67 22.97 -6.14 -10.38
C ASP A 67 23.26 -4.74 -10.95
#